data_AF-A0A843D7D0-F1
#
_entry.id   AF-A0A843D7D0-F1
#
_cell.length_a   1.000
_cell.length_b   1.000
_cell.length_c   1.000
_cell.angle_alpha   90.00
_cell.angle_beta   90.00
_cell.angle_gamma   90.00
#
_symmetry.space_group_name_H-M   'P 1'
#
loop_
_entity.id
_entity.type
_entity.pdbx_description
1 polymer ?
#
loop_
_entity_poly.entity_id
_entity_poly.type
_entity_poly.pdbx_seq_one_letter_code
_entity_poly.pdbx_strand_id
1 'polypeptide(L)'
;MNSGEDSNSIQKGTNLDSAFKEIMSDSSILSNMLEPLIDEFHGKDVKYIRSCLPVEEGNRKIVKLDTEFGINGQPPVRLDNVFEVKIPGGEVMAIIIDLEGQTNNRPGYSIENRALYYASCLIESQKGRYFDSDHYEKMRKVMSIWVMMDPV
;
A
#
# COMPACT_ATOMS: atom_id res chain seq x y z
N MET A 1 15.97 35.09 4.07
CA MET A 1 15.25 33.80 4.14
C MET A 1 15.36 33.14 2.79
N ASN A 2 15.93 31.94 2.75
CA ASN A 2 16.52 31.31 1.57
C ASN A 2 15.48 30.52 0.76
N SER A 3 14.67 31.21 -0.04
CA SER A 3 13.56 30.61 -0.81
C SER A 3 14.00 29.65 -1.92
N GLY A 4 15.28 29.63 -2.28
CA GLY A 4 15.85 28.77 -3.34
C GLY A 4 16.28 27.38 -2.89
N GLU A 5 16.60 27.18 -1.61
CA GLU A 5 16.99 25.86 -1.07
C GLU A 5 15.77 25.00 -0.74
N ASP A 6 14.71 25.61 -0.18
CA ASP A 6 13.45 24.93 0.13
C ASP A 6 12.72 24.46 -1.13
N SER A 7 12.77 25.22 -2.22
CA SER A 7 12.12 24.84 -3.48
C SER A 7 12.80 23.66 -4.18
N ASN A 8 14.13 23.57 -4.13
CA ASN A 8 14.89 22.44 -4.68
C ASN A 8 14.73 21.15 -3.87
N SER A 9 14.67 21.24 -2.53
CA SER A 9 14.48 20.08 -1.67
C SER A 9 13.07 19.49 -1.82
N ILE A 10 12.04 20.35 -1.89
CA ILE A 10 10.65 19.95 -2.19
C ILE A 10 10.57 19.27 -3.55
N GLN A 11 11.16 19.85 -4.61
CA GLN A 11 11.13 19.26 -5.94
C GLN A 11 11.82 17.89 -5.99
N LYS A 12 12.95 17.73 -5.29
CA LYS A 12 13.68 16.46 -5.19
C LYS A 12 12.84 15.38 -4.47
N GLY A 13 12.18 15.75 -3.37
CA GLY A 13 11.28 14.85 -2.62
C GLY A 13 10.10 14.38 -3.48
N THR A 14 9.46 15.29 -4.21
CA THR A 14 8.35 14.97 -5.13
C THR A 14 8.78 14.03 -6.27
N ASN A 15 9.97 14.25 -6.83
CA ASN A 15 10.50 13.39 -7.88
C ASN A 15 10.79 11.97 -7.37
N LEU A 16 11.30 11.83 -6.15
CA LEU A 16 11.58 10.54 -5.52
C LEU A 16 10.30 9.76 -5.24
N ASP A 17 9.30 10.42 -4.66
CA ASP A 17 7.97 9.85 -4.41
C ASP A 17 7.33 9.31 -5.71
N SER A 18 7.37 10.13 -6.76
CA SER A 18 6.81 9.76 -8.06
C SER A 18 7.56 8.58 -8.70
N ALA A 19 8.88 8.55 -8.59
CA ALA A 19 9.71 7.45 -9.09
C ALA A 19 9.44 6.15 -8.33
N PHE A 20 9.31 6.22 -7.00
CA PHE A 20 8.96 5.07 -6.16
C PHE A 20 7.59 4.50 -6.54
N LYS A 21 6.57 5.37 -6.65
CA LYS A 21 5.21 4.97 -7.05
C LYS A 21 5.18 4.30 -8.42
N GLU A 22 5.98 4.78 -9.37
CA GLU A 22 6.07 4.16 -10.71
C GLU A 22 6.77 2.80 -10.66
N ILE A 23 7.90 2.69 -9.96
CA ILE A 23 8.65 1.42 -9.81
C ILE A 23 7.77 0.36 -9.13
N MET A 24 7.10 0.74 -8.04
CA MET A 24 6.24 -0.17 -7.28
C MET A 24 4.92 -0.50 -7.97
N SER A 25 4.59 0.20 -9.07
CA SER A 25 3.47 -0.18 -9.93
C SER A 25 3.79 -1.40 -10.80
N ASP A 26 5.07 -1.78 -10.98
CA ASP A 26 5.44 -2.98 -11.74
C ASP A 26 5.17 -4.26 -10.93
N SER A 27 4.29 -5.10 -11.45
CA SER A 27 3.87 -6.35 -10.83
C SER A 27 5.00 -7.35 -10.59
N SER A 28 6.09 -7.33 -11.36
CA SER A 28 7.23 -8.22 -11.13
C SER A 28 8.09 -7.72 -9.97
N ILE A 29 8.30 -6.40 -9.88
CA ILE A 29 9.01 -5.78 -8.76
C ILE A 29 8.22 -6.00 -7.47
N LEU A 30 6.93 -5.71 -7.51
CA LEU A 30 6.04 -5.90 -6.37
C LEU A 30 5.98 -7.36 -5.93
N SER A 31 5.93 -8.31 -6.87
CA SER A 31 5.96 -9.75 -6.54
C SER A 31 7.20 -10.17 -5.75
N ASN A 32 8.38 -9.66 -6.13
CA ASN A 32 9.62 -9.94 -5.41
C ASN A 32 9.61 -9.32 -4.00
N MET A 33 9.03 -8.13 -3.85
CA MET A 33 8.92 -7.50 -2.53
C MET A 33 7.95 -8.25 -1.62
N LEU A 34 6.83 -8.74 -2.16
CA LEU A 34 5.80 -9.41 -1.36
C LEU A 34 6.19 -10.83 -0.94
N GLU A 35 7.06 -11.50 -1.69
CA GLU A 35 7.52 -12.87 -1.39
C GLU A 35 7.98 -13.05 0.06
N PRO A 36 8.91 -12.24 0.60
CA PRO A 36 9.35 -12.42 1.99
C PRO A 36 8.38 -11.82 3.03
N LEU A 37 7.43 -10.97 2.64
CA LEU A 37 6.56 -10.22 3.55
C LEU A 37 5.24 -10.93 3.85
N ILE A 38 4.81 -11.83 2.97
CA ILE A 38 3.55 -12.56 3.08
C ILE A 38 3.89 -14.04 3.21
N ASP A 39 3.61 -14.62 4.38
CA ASP A 39 3.92 -16.03 4.69
C ASP A 39 3.40 -16.99 3.60
N GLU A 40 2.22 -16.72 3.03
CA GLU A 40 1.61 -17.53 1.99
C GLU A 40 2.37 -17.49 0.65
N PHE A 41 3.24 -16.50 0.46
CA PHE A 41 4.12 -16.34 -0.70
C PHE A 41 5.54 -16.86 -0.49
N HIS A 42 5.93 -17.23 0.74
CA HIS A 42 7.28 -17.73 1.00
C HIS A 42 7.63 -18.93 0.11
N GLY A 43 8.78 -18.85 -0.56
CA GLY A 43 9.30 -19.87 -1.46
C GLY A 43 8.52 -20.04 -2.76
N LYS A 44 7.54 -19.16 -3.06
CA LYS A 44 6.81 -19.18 -4.33
C LYS A 44 7.58 -18.42 -5.40
N ASP A 45 7.43 -18.85 -6.65
CA ASP A 45 8.08 -18.17 -7.76
C ASP A 45 7.38 -16.83 -8.10
N VAL A 46 8.14 -15.90 -8.66
CA VAL A 46 7.66 -14.56 -9.03
C VAL A 46 6.47 -14.60 -9.99
N LYS A 47 6.40 -15.57 -10.91
CA LYS A 47 5.27 -15.65 -11.86
C LYS A 47 4.00 -16.09 -11.13
N TYR A 48 4.14 -16.99 -10.15
CA TYR A 48 3.05 -17.40 -9.30
C TYR A 48 2.51 -16.23 -8.46
N ILE A 49 3.37 -15.52 -7.75
CA ILE A 49 2.96 -14.34 -6.95
C ILE A 49 2.33 -13.29 -7.85
N ARG A 50 2.92 -13.04 -9.03
CA ARG A 50 2.35 -12.12 -10.02
C ARG A 50 0.94 -12.51 -10.45
N SER A 51 0.61 -13.80 -10.54
CA SER A 51 -0.73 -14.26 -10.89
C SER A 51 -1.78 -13.97 -9.81
N CYS A 52 -1.34 -13.70 -8.58
CA CYS A 52 -2.17 -13.31 -7.46
C CYS A 52 -2.43 -11.79 -7.41
N LEU A 53 -1.66 -11.00 -8.15
CA LEU A 53 -1.76 -9.55 -8.21
C LEU A 53 -2.85 -9.10 -9.19
N PRO A 54 -3.49 -7.93 -8.94
CA PRO A 54 -4.48 -7.39 -9.85
C PRO A 54 -3.75 -6.63 -10.96
N VAL A 55 -3.34 -7.32 -12.02
CA VAL A 55 -2.56 -6.73 -13.12
C VAL A 55 -3.49 -6.35 -14.28
N GLU A 56 -3.28 -5.17 -14.86
CA GLU A 56 -3.96 -4.78 -16.10
C GLU A 56 -3.63 -5.76 -17.25
N GLU A 57 -4.65 -6.09 -18.06
CA GLU A 57 -4.50 -7.05 -19.16
C GLU A 57 -3.47 -6.55 -20.19
N GLY A 58 -2.48 -7.38 -20.50
CA GLY A 58 -1.39 -7.02 -21.43
C GLY A 58 -0.31 -6.10 -20.85
N ASN A 59 -0.40 -5.68 -19.58
CA ASN A 59 0.55 -4.77 -18.94
C ASN A 59 1.29 -5.43 -17.76
N ARG A 60 2.28 -4.73 -17.21
CA ARG A 60 2.91 -5.03 -15.93
C ARG A 60 2.33 -4.22 -14.77
N LYS A 61 1.47 -3.24 -15.02
CA LYS A 61 0.96 -2.33 -13.98
C LYS A 61 -0.13 -2.96 -13.11
N ILE A 62 -0.08 -2.63 -11.82
CA ILE A 62 -1.06 -3.02 -10.81
C ILE A 62 -2.29 -2.09 -10.87
N VAL A 63 -3.47 -2.68 -10.85
CA VAL A 63 -4.75 -2.00 -10.66
C VAL A 63 -4.89 -1.63 -9.18
N LYS A 64 -5.03 -0.32 -8.92
CA LYS A 64 -5.16 0.23 -7.57
C LYS A 64 -6.62 0.40 -7.19
N LEU A 65 -6.89 0.36 -5.89
CA LEU A 65 -8.15 0.76 -5.28
C LEU A 65 -8.16 2.27 -5.00
N ASP A 66 -9.33 2.78 -4.64
CA ASP A 66 -9.46 4.11 -4.06
C ASP A 66 -8.56 4.25 -2.82
N THR A 67 -7.90 5.41 -2.73
CA THR A 67 -6.94 5.70 -1.66
C THR A 67 -7.40 6.80 -0.71
N GLU A 68 -8.57 7.41 -1.00
CA GLU A 68 -9.19 8.38 -0.11
C GLU A 68 -10.21 7.66 0.79
N PHE A 69 -9.92 7.64 2.10
CA PHE A 69 -10.82 7.08 3.10
C PHE A 69 -11.23 8.19 4.05
N GLY A 70 -12.54 8.39 4.21
CA GLY A 70 -13.06 9.50 4.99
C GLY A 70 -14.33 9.13 5.72
N ILE A 71 -14.41 9.59 6.95
CA ILE A 71 -15.67 9.63 7.69
C ILE A 71 -16.35 10.95 7.31
N ASN A 72 -17.66 10.91 7.05
CA ASN A 72 -18.44 12.11 6.75
C ASN A 72 -18.18 13.22 7.79
N GLY A 73 -17.78 14.41 7.32
CA GLY A 73 -17.49 15.57 8.16
C GLY A 73 -16.05 15.67 8.68
N GLN A 74 -15.14 14.79 8.25
CA GLN A 74 -13.69 14.90 8.50
C GLN A 74 -12.90 14.99 7.19
N PRO A 75 -11.71 15.62 7.19
CA PRO A 75 -10.80 15.53 6.05
C PRO A 75 -10.46 14.05 5.76
N PRO A 76 -10.53 13.61 4.51
CA PRO A 76 -10.19 12.24 4.16
C PRO A 76 -8.70 11.98 4.40
N VAL A 77 -8.41 10.77 4.86
CA VAL A 77 -7.07 10.20 4.90
C VAL A 77 -6.73 9.75 3.49
N ARG A 78 -5.54 10.10 3.02
CA ARG A 78 -5.03 9.69 1.70
C ARG A 78 -3.87 8.72 1.89
N LEU A 79 -4.04 7.54 1.32
CA LEU A 79 -3.01 6.52 1.20
C LEU A 79 -2.34 6.64 -0.18
N ASP A 80 -1.15 6.07 -0.32
CA ASP A 80 -0.35 6.16 -1.54
C ASP A 80 -0.77 5.12 -2.58
N ASN A 81 -0.76 3.84 -2.20
CA ASN A 81 -1.01 2.73 -3.13
C ASN A 81 -1.78 1.60 -2.45
N VAL A 82 -3.10 1.56 -2.66
CA VAL A 82 -3.93 0.47 -2.14
C VAL A 82 -4.24 -0.53 -3.24
N PHE A 83 -4.05 -1.83 -2.99
CA PHE A 83 -4.37 -2.89 -3.96
C PHE A 83 -4.70 -4.21 -3.25
N GLU A 84 -5.31 -5.14 -3.98
CA GLU A 84 -5.74 -6.43 -3.45
C GLU A 84 -4.97 -7.59 -4.04
N VAL A 85 -4.47 -8.46 -3.17
CA VAL A 85 -3.70 -9.63 -3.57
C VAL A 85 -4.41 -10.90 -3.16
N LYS A 86 -4.55 -11.87 -4.07
CA LYS A 86 -5.21 -13.15 -3.80
C LYS A 86 -4.28 -14.10 -3.04
N ILE A 87 -4.75 -14.73 -1.98
CA ILE A 87 -3.95 -15.71 -1.23
C ILE A 87 -3.90 -17.06 -1.99
N PRO A 88 -2.72 -17.69 -2.11
CA PRO A 88 -2.53 -19.04 -2.64
C PRO A 88 -3.38 -20.12 -1.95
N GLY A 89 -4.18 -20.86 -2.72
CA GLY A 89 -4.81 -22.11 -2.25
C GLY A 89 -5.92 -21.99 -1.21
N GLY A 90 -6.36 -20.78 -0.84
CA GLY A 90 -7.48 -20.56 0.09
C GLY A 90 -8.77 -20.10 -0.61
N GLU A 91 -9.90 -20.31 0.04
CA GLU A 91 -11.21 -19.77 -0.37
C GLU A 91 -11.17 -18.24 -0.39
N VAL A 92 -10.96 -17.63 -1.56
CA VAL A 92 -11.36 -16.25 -1.92
C VAL A 92 -10.97 -15.14 -0.92
N MET A 93 -9.93 -15.33 -0.11
CA MET A 93 -9.42 -14.29 0.78
C MET A 93 -8.33 -13.49 0.05
N ALA A 94 -8.55 -12.19 -0.04
CA ALA A 94 -7.55 -11.25 -0.52
C ALA A 94 -6.87 -10.53 0.65
N ILE A 95 -5.65 -10.05 0.44
CA ILE A 95 -4.95 -9.13 1.34
C ILE A 95 -5.09 -7.73 0.74
N ILE A 96 -5.61 -6.77 1.51
CA ILE A 96 -5.63 -5.36 1.13
C ILE A 96 -4.31 -4.75 1.61
N ILE A 97 -3.51 -4.29 0.66
CA ILE A 97 -2.17 -3.78 0.93
C ILE A 97 -2.14 -2.29 0.64
N ASP A 98 -1.65 -1.53 1.61
CA ASP A 98 -1.19 -0.17 1.45
C ASP A 98 0.35 -0.17 1.35
N LEU A 99 0.90 0.50 0.34
CA LEU A 99 2.33 0.64 0.12
C LEU A 99 2.73 2.11 0.08
N GLU A 100 3.44 2.53 1.13
CA GLU A 100 3.78 3.91 1.44
C GLU A 100 5.29 4.14 1.32
N GLY A 101 5.67 5.18 0.58
CA GLY A 101 7.05 5.62 0.46
C GLY A 101 7.34 6.77 1.41
N GLN A 102 8.13 6.55 2.46
CA GLN A 102 8.43 7.59 3.45
C GLN A 102 9.82 8.20 3.22
N THR A 103 9.83 9.46 2.77
CA THR A 103 11.05 10.25 2.52
C THR A 103 11.58 11.00 3.74
N ASN A 104 10.76 11.17 4.78
CA ASN A 104 11.15 11.85 6.02
C ASN A 104 11.11 10.88 7.21
N ASN A 105 12.26 10.47 7.72
CA ASN A 105 12.34 9.58 8.87
C ASN A 105 12.08 10.26 10.23
N ARG A 106 11.89 11.58 10.27
CA ARG A 106 11.57 12.38 11.47
C ARG A 106 10.46 13.39 11.20
N PRO A 107 9.23 12.93 10.92
CA PRO A 107 8.14 13.83 10.55
C PRO A 107 7.50 14.56 11.75
N GLY A 108 8.04 14.42 12.96
CA GLY A 108 7.47 14.98 14.19
C GLY A 108 6.39 14.11 14.83
N TYR A 109 6.15 12.91 14.30
CA TYR A 109 5.27 11.88 14.84
C TYR A 109 5.89 10.49 14.62
N SER A 110 5.38 9.49 15.32
CA SER A 110 5.79 8.09 15.13
C SER A 110 5.24 7.57 13.80
N ILE A 111 6.15 7.06 12.96
CA ILE A 111 5.80 6.45 11.67
C ILE A 111 4.97 5.20 11.91
N GLU A 112 5.29 4.44 12.96
CA GLU A 112 4.57 3.24 13.38
C GLU A 112 3.12 3.55 13.76
N ASN A 113 2.88 4.64 14.48
CA ASN A 113 1.52 5.08 14.81
C ASN A 113 0.73 5.51 13.57
N ARG A 114 1.40 6.12 12.58
CA ARG A 114 0.76 6.46 11.30
C ARG A 114 0.43 5.21 10.49
N ALA A 115 1.34 4.25 10.43
CA ALA A 115 1.12 2.95 9.79
C ALA A 115 -0.06 2.20 10.43
N LEU A 116 -0.14 2.18 11.77
CA LEU A 116 -1.25 1.59 12.50
C LEU A 116 -2.59 2.29 12.20
N TYR A 117 -2.57 3.62 12.13
CA TYR A 117 -3.75 4.41 11.76
C TYR A 117 -4.21 4.08 10.33
N TYR A 118 -3.29 3.99 9.37
CA TYR A 118 -3.60 3.66 7.97
C TYR A 118 -4.16 2.24 7.83
N ALA A 119 -3.57 1.26 8.53
CA ALA A 119 -4.10 -0.09 8.60
C ALA A 119 -5.51 -0.13 9.19
N SER A 120 -5.81 0.73 10.17
CA SER A 120 -7.15 0.83 10.77
C SER A 120 -8.17 1.41 9.78
N CYS A 121 -7.79 2.39 8.96
CA CYS A 121 -8.63 2.89 7.86
C CYS A 121 -8.92 1.80 6.82
N LEU A 122 -7.92 0.98 6.46
CA LEU A 122 -8.13 -0.16 5.56
C LEU A 122 -9.06 -1.24 6.15
N ILE A 123 -9.06 -1.43 7.47
CA ILE A 123 -10.00 -2.36 8.13
C ILE A 123 -11.42 -1.80 8.05
N GLU A 124 -11.59 -0.52 8.35
CA GLU A 124 -12.87 0.16 8.33
C GLU A 124 -13.48 0.19 6.92
N SER A 125 -12.67 0.46 5.90
CA SER A 125 -13.11 0.58 4.50
C SER A 125 -13.69 -0.71 3.89
N GLN A 126 -13.52 -1.85 4.57
CA GLN A 126 -14.08 -3.13 4.16
C GLN A 126 -15.57 -3.26 4.50
N LYS A 127 -16.07 -2.44 5.44
CA LYS A 127 -17.49 -2.44 5.82
C LYS A 127 -18.35 -1.98 4.64
N GLY A 128 -19.43 -2.70 4.32
CA GLY A 128 -20.23 -2.38 3.14
C GLY A 128 -19.65 -2.90 1.82
N ARG A 129 -18.40 -3.39 1.83
CA ARG A 129 -17.70 -3.87 0.63
C ARG A 129 -17.42 -5.38 0.67
N TYR A 130 -16.89 -5.86 1.79
CA TYR A 130 -16.53 -7.29 1.97
C TYR A 130 -17.29 -7.96 3.10
N PHE A 131 -17.79 -7.18 4.05
CA PHE A 131 -18.64 -7.68 5.10
C PHE A 131 -19.64 -6.60 5.55
N ASP A 132 -20.76 -7.08 6.09
CA ASP A 132 -21.87 -6.25 6.57
C ASP A 132 -22.34 -6.71 7.95
N SER A 133 -23.13 -5.88 8.63
CA SER A 133 -23.72 -6.16 9.95
C SER A 133 -22.69 -6.67 10.99
N ASP A 134 -22.76 -7.92 11.39
CA ASP A 134 -21.87 -8.58 12.35
C ASP A 134 -21.04 -9.72 11.72
N HIS A 135 -21.00 -9.79 10.38
CA HIS A 135 -20.23 -10.80 9.62
C HIS A 135 -18.72 -10.55 9.60
N TYR A 136 -18.12 -10.29 10.76
CA TYR A 136 -16.70 -9.96 10.90
C TYR A 136 -15.78 -11.09 10.45
N GLU A 137 -16.25 -12.34 10.40
CA GLU A 137 -15.52 -13.49 9.89
C GLU A 137 -15.16 -13.38 8.40
N LYS A 138 -15.84 -12.52 7.65
CA LYS A 138 -15.57 -12.26 6.22
C LYS A 138 -14.54 -11.17 5.99
N MET A 139 -14.07 -10.52 7.06
CA MET A 139 -13.07 -9.47 6.97
C MET A 139 -11.76 -10.02 6.41
N ARG A 140 -11.22 -9.31 5.43
CA ARG A 140 -9.97 -9.61 4.76
C ARG A 140 -8.78 -9.09 5.55
N LYS A 141 -7.66 -9.80 5.45
CA LYS A 141 -6.37 -9.38 6.05
C LYS A 141 -5.94 -8.05 5.43
N VAL A 142 -5.44 -7.15 6.27
CA VAL A 142 -4.82 -5.89 5.81
C VAL A 142 -3.32 -5.93 6.10
N MET A 143 -2.54 -5.24 5.27
CA MET A 143 -1.13 -5.01 5.53
C MET A 143 -0.77 -3.59 5.07
N SER A 144 -0.10 -2.82 5.92
CA SER A 144 0.48 -1.53 5.55
C SER A 144 2.00 -1.67 5.53
N ILE A 145 2.59 -1.54 4.36
CA ILE A 145 4.03 -1.70 4.10
C ILE A 145 4.63 -0.31 3.92
N TRP A 146 5.64 0.00 4.72
CA TRP A 146 6.31 1.29 4.68
C TRP A 146 7.75 1.10 4.20
N VAL A 147 8.11 1.78 3.12
CA VAL A 147 9.46 1.79 2.58
C VAL A 147 10.12 3.12 2.93
N MET A 148 11.15 3.05 3.77
CA MET A 148 11.97 4.22 4.11
C MET A 148 12.93 4.51 2.95
N MET A 149 12.70 5.62 2.25
CA MET A 149 13.48 6.00 1.07
C MET A 149 14.67 6.91 1.39
N ASP A 150 14.69 7.45 2.62
CA ASP A 150 15.82 8.16 3.19
C ASP A 150 16.36 7.37 4.40
N PRO A 151 17.17 6.33 4.16
CA PRO A 151 17.81 5.58 5.22
C PRO A 151 18.79 6.49 5.96
N VAL A 152 18.68 6.49 7.30
CA VAL A 152 19.56 7.25 8.21
C VAL A 152 21.03 6.89 7.99
#